data_AF-Q5LBJ5-F1
#
_entry.id   AF-Q5LBJ5-F1
#
_cell.length_a   1.000
_cell.length_b   1.000
_cell.length_c   1.000
_cell.angle_alpha   90.00
_cell.angle_beta   90.00
_cell.angle_gamma   90.00
#
_symmetry.space_group_name_H-M   'P 1'
#
loop_
_entity.id
_entity.type
_entity.pdbx_description
1 polymer ?
#
loop_
_entity_poly.entity_id
_entity_poly.type
_entity_poly.pdbx_seq_one_letter_code
_entity_poly.pdbx_strand_id
1 'polypeptide(L)' 'MNNVAEHAREQKAGMKCPQCGAFIETSIFELLTSNALQCPSCHLRLNIDRMKSKAAFDALRKVQNAQENLERKSKFNG' A
#
# COMPACT_ATOMS: atom_id res chain seq x y z
N MET A 1 -11.52 29.13 0.85
CA MET A 1 -10.11 28.81 0.55
C MET A 1 -9.98 27.29 0.45
N ASN A 2 -9.84 26.78 -0.77
CA ASN A 2 -9.76 25.34 -1.06
C ASN A 2 -8.28 24.93 -1.08
N ASN A 3 -7.76 24.34 0.00
CA ASN A 3 -6.37 23.85 0.05
C ASN A 3 -6.20 22.59 0.93
N VAL A 4 -7.23 21.74 1.01
CA VAL A 4 -7.12 20.44 1.71
C VAL A 4 -7.41 19.25 0.78
N ALA A 5 -8.06 19.47 -0.37
CA ALA A 5 -8.45 18.40 -1.29
C ALA A 5 -7.34 17.98 -2.29
N GLU A 6 -6.24 18.74 -2.42
CA GLU A 6 -5.20 18.49 -3.44
C GLU A 6 -4.00 17.66 -2.92
N HIS A 7 -4.07 17.16 -1.69
CA HIS A 7 -3.07 16.21 -1.15
C HIS A 7 -3.48 14.73 -1.30
N ALA A 8 -4.60 14.45 -1.97
CA ALA A 8 -5.03 13.09 -2.32
C ALA A 8 -4.68 12.73 -3.77
N ARG A 9 -3.68 13.40 -4.39
CA ARG A 9 -3.05 12.83 -5.59
C ARG A 9 -2.35 11.56 -5.16
N GLU A 10 -2.89 10.43 -5.57
CA GLU A 10 -2.37 9.08 -5.42
C GLU A 10 -0.87 9.05 -5.76
N GLN A 11 -0.01 9.35 -4.79
CA GLN A 11 1.39 9.02 -4.90
C GLN A 11 1.43 7.50 -4.89
N LYS A 12 1.58 6.92 -6.08
CA LYS A 12 1.69 5.48 -6.29
C LYS A 12 2.69 4.94 -5.28
N ALA A 13 2.19 4.20 -4.29
CA ALA A 13 3.03 3.62 -3.27
C ALA A 13 3.91 2.55 -3.91
N GLY A 14 5.16 2.44 -3.48
CA GLY A 14 6.09 1.50 -4.10
C GLY A 14 7.53 1.79 -3.76
N MET A 15 8.42 1.04 -4.40
CA MET A 15 9.86 1.12 -4.16
C MET A 15 10.65 0.83 -5.44
N LYS A 16 11.88 1.33 -5.51
CA LYS A 16 12.80 1.00 -6.60
C LYS A 16 13.33 -0.43 -6.43
N CYS A 17 13.30 -1.20 -7.51
CA CYS A 17 13.89 -2.53 -7.56
C CYS A 17 15.41 -2.43 -7.33
N PRO A 18 15.98 -3.17 -6.36
CA PRO A 18 17.40 -3.09 -6.05
C PRO A 18 18.31 -3.66 -7.15
N GLN A 19 17.77 -4.44 -8.08
CA GLN A 19 18.54 -5.07 -9.16
C GLN A 19 18.52 -4.28 -10.48
N CYS A 20 17.39 -3.67 -10.85
CA CYS A 20 17.26 -3.01 -12.15
C CYS A 20 16.77 -1.56 -12.10
N GLY A 21 16.46 -1.02 -10.90
CA GLY A 21 16.00 0.36 -10.74
C GLY A 21 14.57 0.65 -11.24
N ALA A 22 13.86 -0.35 -11.79
CA ALA A 22 12.44 -0.21 -12.12
C ALA A 22 11.60 0.06 -10.87
N PHE A 23 10.52 0.84 -10.99
CA PHE A 23 9.62 1.09 -9.87
C PHE A 23 8.65 -0.08 -9.70
N ILE A 24 8.61 -0.65 -8.50
CA ILE A 24 7.67 -1.68 -8.08
C ILE A 24 6.52 -0.96 -7.37
N GLU A 25 5.45 -0.68 -8.11
CA GLU A 25 4.20 -0.15 -7.55
C GLU A 25 3.54 -1.23 -6.68
N THR A 26 2.98 -0.82 -5.54
CA THR A 26 2.28 -1.72 -4.62
C THR A 26 1.14 -0.99 -3.91
N SER A 27 0.28 -1.75 -3.23
CA SER A 27 -0.83 -1.21 -2.43
C SER A 27 -0.80 -1.75 -1.00
N ILE A 28 -1.52 -1.09 -0.08
CA ILE A 28 -1.68 -1.58 1.30
C ILE A 28 -2.24 -3.01 1.31
N PHE A 29 -3.23 -3.29 0.46
CA PHE A 29 -3.85 -4.61 0.33
C PHE A 29 -2.83 -5.66 -0.14
N GLU A 30 -2.04 -5.35 -1.17
CA GLU A 30 -1.03 -6.27 -1.67
C GLU A 30 0.04 -6.55 -0.62
N LEU A 31 0.54 -5.53 0.08
CA LEU A 31 1.49 -5.72 1.17
C LEU A 31 0.91 -6.65 2.25
N LEU A 32 -0.35 -6.45 2.64
CA LEU A 32 -1.01 -7.22 3.70
C LEU A 32 -1.36 -8.66 3.31
N THR A 33 -1.60 -8.94 2.02
CA THR A 33 -2.07 -10.25 1.55
C THR A 33 -0.95 -11.08 0.93
N SER A 34 -0.01 -10.45 0.23
CA SER A 34 1.12 -11.11 -0.42
C SER A 34 2.25 -11.45 0.56
N ASN A 35 3.00 -12.51 0.23
CA ASN A 35 4.22 -12.89 0.95
C ASN A 35 5.49 -12.35 0.27
N ALA A 36 5.37 -11.84 -0.95
CA ALA A 36 6.47 -11.31 -1.73
C ALA A 36 5.96 -10.27 -2.72
N LEU A 37 6.84 -9.35 -3.11
CA LEU A 37 6.68 -8.47 -4.27
C LEU A 37 7.54 -9.00 -5.41
N GLN A 38 7.04 -8.96 -6.64
CA GLN A 38 7.81 -9.30 -7.82
C GLN A 38 8.06 -8.05 -8.65
N CYS A 39 9.31 -7.82 -9.02
CA CYS A 39 9.63 -6.74 -9.95
C CYS A 39 9.04 -7.06 -11.33
N PRO A 40 8.21 -6.18 -11.92
CA PRO A 40 7.60 -6.44 -13.22
C PRO A 40 8.61 -6.40 -14.38
N SER A 41 9.77 -5.78 -14.19
CA SER A 41 10.78 -5.60 -15.27
C SER A 41 11.85 -6.69 -15.30
N CYS A 42 12.33 -7.15 -14.15
CA CYS A 42 13.40 -8.16 -14.07
C CYS A 42 13.00 -9.43 -13.33
N HIS A 43 11.75 -9.54 -12.91
CA HIS A 43 11.18 -10.68 -12.20
C HIS A 43 11.82 -11.05 -10.86
N LEU A 44 12.72 -10.21 -10.32
CA LEU A 44 13.26 -10.37 -8.98
C LEU A 44 12.12 -10.47 -7.96
N ARG A 45 12.15 -11.53 -7.15
CA ARG A 45 11.18 -11.78 -6.08
C ARG A 45 11.75 -11.31 -4.74
N LEU A 46 11.12 -10.31 -4.14
CA LEU A 46 11.43 -9.76 -2.83
C LEU A 46 10.47 -10.35 -1.80
N ASN A 47 10.96 -11.26 -0.95
CA ASN A 47 10.16 -11.82 0.15
C ASN A 47 9.95 -10.78 1.25
N ILE A 48 8.73 -10.67 1.76
CA ILE A 48 8.40 -9.73 2.83
C ILE A 48 8.56 -10.43 4.18
N ASP A 49 9.49 -9.95 5.00
CA ASP A 49 9.67 -10.48 6.35
C ASP A 49 8.56 -9.97 7.27
N ARG A 50 7.52 -10.79 7.43
CA ARG A 50 6.34 -10.47 8.24
C ARG A 50 6.61 -10.38 9.73
N MET A 51 7.62 -11.11 10.23
CA MET A 51 7.94 -11.08 11.66
C MET A 51 8.66 -9.78 12.01
N LYS A 52 9.71 -9.44 11.26
CA LYS A 52 10.45 -8.18 11.47
C LYS A 52 9.61 -6.95 11.18
N SER A 53 8.70 -7.05 10.21
CA SER A 53 7.85 -5.94 9.79
C SER A 53 6.51 -5.88 10.55
N LYS A 54 6.34 -6.63 11.65
CA LYS A 54 5.07 -6.74 12.37
C LYS A 54 4.47 -5.38 12.73
N ALA A 55 5.26 -4.46 13.26
CA ALA A 55 4.78 -3.12 13.63
C ALA A 55 4.25 -2.33 12.42
N ALA A 56 4.92 -2.44 11.28
CA ALA A 56 4.47 -1.81 10.03
C ALA A 56 3.15 -2.44 9.54
N PHE A 57 3.04 -3.78 9.59
CA PHE A 57 1.81 -4.47 9.22
C PHE A 57 0.63 -4.13 10.12
N ASP A 58 0.85 -4.01 11.43
CA ASP A 58 -0.19 -3.61 12.38
C ASP A 58 -0.66 -2.16 12.10
N ALA A 59 0.23 -1.26 11.67
CA ALA A 59 -0.15 0.08 11.21
C ALA A 59 -0.95 0.05 9.90
N LEU A 60 -0.51 -0.72 8.91
CA LEU A 60 -1.20 -0.86 7.62
C LEU A 60 -2.63 -1.41 7.79
N ARG A 61 -2.84 -2.38 8.69
CA ARG A 61 -4.18 -2.90 9.01
C ARG A 61 -5.11 -1.83 9.57
N LYS A 62 -4.60 -0.94 10.44
CA LYS A 62 -5.39 0.17 10.98
C LYS A 62 -5.84 1.12 9.88
N VAL A 63 -4.97 1.41 8.92
CA VAL A 63 -5.30 2.26 7.76
C VAL A 63 -6.36 1.58 6.89
N GLN A 64 -6.19 0.31 6.55
CA GLN A 64 -7.18 -0.43 5.75
C GLN A 64 -8.56 -0.45 6.44
N ASN A 65 -8.59 -0.75 7.74
CA ASN A 65 -9.84 -0.74 8.51
C ASN A 65 -10.48 0.65 8.53
N ALA A 66 -9.70 1.72 8.64
CA ALA A 66 -10.22 3.08 8.58
C ALA A 66 -10.84 3.38 7.21
N GLN A 67 -10.18 2.99 6.12
CA GLN A 67 -10.69 3.15 4.75
C GLN A 67 -12.02 2.39 4.55
N GLU A 68 -12.08 1.12 4.92
CA GLU A 68 -13.31 0.30 4.81
C GLU A 68 -14.47 0.86 5.64
N ASN A 69 -14.18 1.40 6.82
CA ASN A 69 -15.21 2.03 7.67
C ASN A 69 -15.75 3.31 7.05
N LEU A 70 -14.90 4.12 6.43
CA LEU A 70 -15.32 5.33 5.71
C LEU A 70 -16.21 4.97 4.52
N GLU A 71 -15.84 3.97 3.73
CA GLU A 71 -16.63 3.50 2.59
C GLU A 71 -18.00 2.92 2.99
N ARG A 72 -18.06 2.19 4.11
CA ARG A 72 -19.34 1.68 4.63
C ARG A 72 -20.25 2.81 5.10
N LYS A 73 -19.70 3.81 5.80
CA LYS A 73 -20.48 4.93 6.32
C LYS A 73 -20.89 5.92 5.23
N SER A 74 -20.07 6.13 4.20
CA SER A 74 -20.43 7.00 3.07
C SER A 74 -21.61 6.45 2.27
N LYS A 75 -21.73 5.12 2.16
CA LYS A 75 -22.87 4.44 1.51
C LYS A 75 -24.18 4.49 2.31
N PHE A 76 -24.14 4.82 3.59
CA PHE A 76 -25.34 4.88 4.46
C PHE A 76 -26.05 6.25 4.41
N ASN A 77 -25.36 7.30 3.97
CA ASN A 77 -25.92 8.67 3.86
C ASN A 77 -26.41 9.00 2.43
N GLY A 78 -26.69 7.99 1.60
CA GLY A 78 -27.19 8.13 0.23
C GLY A 78 -28.67 7.80 0.12
#